data_AF-A0A151R2T1-F1
#
_entry.id   AF-A0A151R2T1-F1
#
_cell.length_a   1.000
_cell.length_b   1.000
_cell.length_c   1.000
_cell.angle_alpha   90.00
_cell.angle_beta   90.00
_cell.angle_gamma   90.00
#
_symmetry.space_group_name_H-M   'P 1'
#
loop_
_entity.id
_entity.type
_entity.pdbx_description
1 polymer ?
#
loop_
_entity_poly.entity_id
_entity_poly.type
_entity_poly.pdbx_seq_one_letter_code
_entity_poly.pdbx_strand_id
1 'polypeptide(L)'
;GNKRKINNDRLKEKGNEVIHVRAKRGQATDSHSLAERVRREKINEKMRYLQELVPGCYKSMGMAVMLDVIIDYVQSLQQQIEFLSMKLSAASMYFDLSSTEMDATEIMQRSASTHEIQEMDGIGGEGYGGICYFNPTWPLY
;
A
#
# COMPACT_ATOMS: atom_id res chain seq x y z
N GLY A 1 -19.59 -39.08 40.90
CA GLY A 1 -18.23 -39.64 40.90
C GLY A 1 -17.46 -39.11 39.70
N ASN A 2 -16.24 -38.61 39.91
CA ASN A 2 -15.11 -38.81 39.00
C ASN A 2 -13.82 -38.44 39.73
N LYS A 3 -13.06 -39.48 40.08
CA LYS A 3 -11.75 -39.45 40.73
C LYS A 3 -10.71 -39.07 39.68
N ARG A 4 -9.82 -38.11 39.97
CA ARG A 4 -8.46 -38.12 39.42
C ARG A 4 -7.48 -37.99 40.59
N LYS A 5 -6.87 -39.13 40.92
CA LYS A 5 -5.74 -39.26 41.84
C LYS A 5 -4.52 -38.62 41.18
N ILE A 6 -3.86 -37.70 41.87
CA ILE A 6 -2.41 -37.47 41.72
C ILE A 6 -1.88 -37.44 43.15
N ASN A 7 -1.19 -38.52 43.54
CA ASN A 7 -0.41 -38.60 44.76
C ASN A 7 1.07 -38.73 44.37
N ASN A 8 1.91 -38.45 45.37
CA ASN A 8 3.37 -38.55 45.45
C ASN A 8 4.12 -37.30 44.97
N ASP A 9 5.00 -36.67 45.75
CA ASP A 9 5.67 -37.10 46.97
C ASP A 9 6.08 -35.91 47.85
N ARG A 10 6.10 -36.18 49.15
CA ARG A 10 6.63 -35.31 50.19
C ARG A 10 8.13 -35.07 49.97
N LEU A 11 8.51 -33.85 49.61
CA LEU A 11 9.82 -33.31 49.98
C LEU A 11 9.62 -32.10 50.87
N LYS A 12 9.79 -32.40 52.17
CA LYS A 12 10.24 -31.54 53.26
C LYS A 12 10.62 -30.12 52.82
N GLU A 13 9.97 -29.11 53.38
CA GLU A 13 10.70 -28.05 54.09
C GLU A 13 9.81 -27.50 55.22
N LYS A 14 10.47 -27.28 56.35
CA LYS A 14 9.93 -26.66 57.56
C LYS A 14 9.41 -25.27 57.22
N GLY A 15 8.47 -24.80 58.04
CA GLY A 15 7.75 -23.54 57.85
C GLY A 15 8.65 -22.38 57.45
N ASN A 16 8.61 -22.05 56.16
CA ASN A 16 8.86 -20.70 55.70
C ASN A 16 7.46 -20.10 55.57
N GLU A 17 7.14 -19.17 56.46
CA GLU A 17 6.01 -18.27 56.27
C GLU A 17 6.19 -17.64 54.89
N VAL A 18 5.44 -18.13 53.89
CA VAL A 18 5.47 -17.54 52.55
C VAL A 18 4.71 -16.23 52.67
N ILE A 19 5.45 -15.18 53.06
CA ILE A 19 4.95 -13.82 53.00
C ILE A 19 4.74 -13.54 51.52
N HIS A 20 3.49 -13.61 51.08
CA HIS A 20 3.09 -13.17 49.74
C HIS A 20 3.19 -11.64 49.69
N VAL A 21 4.43 -11.14 49.60
CA VAL A 21 4.68 -9.75 49.26
C VAL A 21 4.35 -9.60 47.79
N ARG A 22 3.53 -8.59 47.45
CA ARG A 22 3.32 -8.19 46.07
C ARG A 22 4.67 -8.00 45.38
N ALA A 23 4.98 -8.81 44.36
CA ALA A 23 6.17 -8.62 43.55
C ALA A 23 6.22 -7.18 43.03
N LYS A 24 7.41 -6.56 43.03
CA LYS A 24 7.53 -5.18 42.55
C LYS A 24 7.10 -5.12 41.08
N ARG A 25 6.49 -4.01 40.67
CA ARG A 25 6.05 -3.80 39.28
C ARG A 25 7.22 -4.08 38.32
N GLY A 26 7.02 -4.98 37.36
CA GLY A 26 8.05 -5.33 36.36
C GLY A 26 8.95 -6.52 36.71
N GLN A 27 8.79 -7.15 37.89
CA GLN A 27 9.58 -8.32 38.31
C GLN A 27 9.05 -9.68 37.83
N ALA A 28 8.09 -9.69 36.91
CA ALA A 28 7.68 -10.95 36.28
C ALA A 28 8.87 -11.52 35.50
N THR A 29 9.35 -12.70 35.92
CA THR A 29 10.46 -13.43 35.29
C THR A 29 9.99 -14.63 34.48
N ASP A 30 8.69 -14.90 34.44
CA ASP A 30 8.14 -15.97 33.61
C ASP A 30 8.23 -15.59 32.11
N SER A 31 8.45 -16.60 31.28
CA SER A 31 8.64 -16.42 29.84
C SER A 31 7.42 -15.79 29.15
N HIS A 32 6.21 -16.08 29.64
CA HIS A 32 4.97 -15.55 29.08
C HIS A 32 4.85 -14.04 29.32
N SER A 33 5.09 -13.57 30.54
CA SER A 33 5.10 -12.13 30.86
C SER A 33 6.19 -11.36 30.13
N LEU A 34 7.37 -11.97 29.91
CA LEU A 34 8.44 -11.35 29.14
C LEU A 34 8.04 -11.19 27.67
N ALA A 35 7.50 -12.24 27.05
CA ALA A 35 7.04 -12.20 25.67
C ALA A 35 5.94 -11.14 25.45
N GLU A 36 4.99 -11.06 26.38
CA GLU A 36 3.92 -10.06 26.32
C GLU A 36 4.45 -8.63 26.47
N ARG A 37 5.45 -8.41 27.33
CA ARG A 37 6.10 -7.10 27.44
C ARG A 37 6.72 -6.67 26.10
N VAL A 38 7.46 -7.56 25.46
CA VAL A 38 8.06 -7.30 24.13
C VAL A 38 6.99 -7.01 23.08
N ARG A 39 5.86 -7.73 23.08
CA ARG A 39 4.74 -7.40 22.18
C ARG A 39 4.21 -5.98 22.40
N ARG A 40 4.02 -5.57 23.65
CA ARG A 40 3.54 -4.22 23.99
C ARG A 40 4.53 -3.13 23.60
N GLU A 41 5.82 -3.37 23.84
CA GLU A 41 6.89 -2.46 23.42
C GLU A 41 6.88 -2.26 21.90
N LYS A 42 6.81 -3.35 21.12
CA LYS A 42 6.72 -3.28 19.66
C LYS A 42 5.48 -2.52 19.17
N ILE A 43 4.34 -2.68 19.84
CA ILE A 43 3.13 -1.91 19.52
C ILE A 43 3.36 -0.43 19.81
N ASN A 44 3.93 -0.09 20.95
CA ASN A 44 4.20 1.29 21.35
C ASN A 44 5.23 1.97 20.45
N GLU A 45 6.25 1.26 19.99
CA GLU A 45 7.22 1.75 19.00
C GLU A 45 6.52 2.12 17.70
N LYS A 46 5.67 1.22 17.17
CA LYS A 46 4.87 1.51 15.97
C LYS A 46 3.94 2.71 16.16
N MET A 47 3.32 2.84 17.33
CA MET A 47 2.47 4.00 17.65
C MET A 47 3.26 5.30 17.68
N ARG A 48 4.49 5.30 18.21
CA ARG A 48 5.36 6.48 18.21
C ARG A 48 5.81 6.84 16.79
N TYR A 49 6.17 5.84 15.98
CA TYR A 49 6.53 6.07 14.58
C TYR A 49 5.37 6.68 13.78
N LEU A 50 4.14 6.20 13.99
CA LEU A 50 2.95 6.78 13.36
C LEU A 50 2.73 8.25 13.76
N GLN A 51 2.99 8.61 15.02
CA GLN A 51 2.91 10.01 15.48
C GLN A 51 3.89 10.94 14.77
N GLU A 52 5.05 10.44 14.35
CA GLU A 52 6.07 11.24 13.65
C GLU A 52 5.73 11.44 12.17
N LEU A 53 5.05 10.47 11.54
CA LEU A 53 4.69 10.52 10.13
C LEU A 53 3.40 11.27 9.84
N VAL A 54 2.43 11.19 10.75
CA VAL A 54 1.07 11.68 10.49
C VAL A 54 0.88 13.09 11.03
N PRO A 55 0.56 14.08 10.17
CA PRO A 55 0.22 15.42 10.62
C PRO A 55 -0.98 15.41 11.58
N GLY A 56 -0.94 16.26 12.61
CA GLY A 56 -2.04 16.36 13.59
C GLY A 56 -2.08 15.22 14.61
N CYS A 57 -1.10 14.31 14.61
CA CYS A 57 -1.02 13.25 15.60
C CYS A 57 -0.22 13.67 16.85
N TYR A 58 -0.89 13.83 18.00
CA TYR A 58 -0.25 14.29 19.24
C TYR A 58 0.01 13.17 20.25
N LYS A 59 1.07 13.32 21.06
CA LYS A 59 1.46 12.36 22.11
C LYS A 59 0.39 12.16 23.20
N SER A 60 -0.40 13.18 23.47
CA SER A 60 -1.49 13.16 24.48
C SER A 60 -2.81 12.60 23.94
N MET A 61 -2.89 12.30 22.65
CA MET A 61 -4.11 11.81 22.03
C MET A 61 -4.37 10.35 22.41
N GLY A 62 -5.65 10.00 22.62
CA GLY A 62 -6.06 8.63 22.89
C GLY A 62 -5.79 7.72 21.68
N MET A 63 -5.48 6.44 21.94
CA MET A 63 -5.12 5.48 20.88
C MET A 63 -6.20 5.30 19.81
N ALA A 64 -7.49 5.33 20.17
CA ALA A 64 -8.57 5.20 19.20
C ALA A 64 -8.59 6.38 18.21
N VAL A 65 -8.66 7.61 18.76
CA VAL A 65 -8.65 8.85 17.98
C VAL A 65 -7.37 8.95 17.13
N MET A 66 -6.24 8.49 17.65
CA MET A 66 -4.98 8.43 16.90
C MET A 66 -5.09 7.59 15.65
N LEU A 67 -5.68 6.41 15.75
CA LEU A 67 -5.88 5.54 14.60
C LEU A 67 -6.87 6.14 13.60
N ASP A 68 -7.91 6.83 14.06
CA ASP A 68 -8.87 7.51 13.17
C ASP A 68 -8.16 8.59 12.32
N VAL A 69 -7.37 9.47 12.97
CA VAL A 69 -6.59 10.51 12.27
C VAL A 69 -5.61 9.91 11.26
N ILE A 70 -5.00 8.76 11.58
CA ILE A 70 -4.09 8.06 10.67
C ILE A 70 -4.84 7.52 9.46
N ILE A 71 -6.02 6.94 9.64
CA ILE A 71 -6.85 6.42 8.55
C ILE A 71 -7.24 7.57 7.61
N ASP A 72 -7.68 8.70 8.17
CA ASP A 72 -8.04 9.88 7.39
C ASP A 72 -6.86 10.41 6.58
N TYR A 73 -5.66 10.44 7.17
CA TYR A 73 -4.46 10.88 6.45
C TYR A 73 -4.11 9.95 5.29
N VAL A 74 -4.18 8.63 5.48
CA VAL A 74 -3.95 7.65 4.40
C VAL A 74 -4.96 7.83 3.26
N GLN A 75 -6.24 8.00 3.58
CA GLN A 75 -7.27 8.25 2.57
C GLN A 75 -7.02 9.55 1.80
N SER A 76 -6.62 10.62 2.50
CA SER A 76 -6.29 11.89 1.86
C SER A 76 -5.12 11.77 0.88
N LEU A 77 -4.11 10.96 1.21
CA LEU A 77 -2.97 10.71 0.32
C LEU A 77 -3.40 9.91 -0.92
N GLN A 78 -4.26 8.90 -0.74
CA GLN A 78 -4.81 8.13 -1.86
C GLN A 78 -5.59 9.02 -2.83
N GLN A 79 -6.44 9.91 -2.31
CA GLN A 79 -7.20 10.88 -3.11
C GLN A 79 -6.29 11.86 -3.85
N GLN A 80 -5.22 12.33 -3.20
CA GLN A 80 -4.23 13.20 -3.85
C GLN A 80 -3.53 12.50 -5.02
N ILE A 81 -3.17 11.23 -4.87
CA ILE A 81 -2.56 10.42 -5.94
C ILE A 81 -3.54 10.28 -7.11
N GLU A 82 -4.78 9.88 -6.84
CA GLU A 82 -5.81 9.71 -7.87
C GLU A 82 -6.06 11.02 -8.64
N PHE A 83 -6.18 12.14 -7.92
CA PHE A 83 -6.37 13.45 -8.51
C PHE A 83 -5.20 13.85 -9.42
N LEU A 84 -3.97 13.63 -8.98
CA LEU A 84 -2.78 13.92 -9.78
C LEU A 84 -2.69 13.02 -11.02
N SER A 85 -3.01 11.72 -10.88
CA SER A 85 -3.07 10.77 -11.99
C SER A 85 -4.10 11.21 -13.04
N MET A 86 -5.30 11.61 -12.62
CA MET A 86 -6.33 12.13 -13.52
C MET A 86 -5.88 13.41 -14.23
N LYS A 87 -5.28 14.36 -13.50
CA LYS A 87 -4.74 15.59 -14.11
C LYS A 87 -3.66 15.31 -15.13
N LEU A 88 -2.77 14.37 -14.86
CA LEU A 88 -1.70 13.99 -15.79
C LEU A 88 -2.27 13.33 -17.05
N SER A 89 -3.26 12.46 -16.91
CA SER A 89 -3.96 11.83 -18.03
C SER A 89 -4.71 12.84 -18.90
N ALA A 90 -5.41 13.79 -18.28
CA ALA A 90 -6.06 14.88 -19.01
C ALA A 90 -5.05 15.76 -19.75
N ALA A 91 -3.91 16.07 -19.12
CA ALA A 91 -2.83 16.81 -19.76
C ALA A 91 -2.22 16.02 -20.94
N SER A 92 -1.95 14.72 -20.79
CA SER A 92 -1.41 13.91 -21.87
C SER A 92 -2.36 13.82 -23.07
N MET A 93 -3.67 13.69 -22.81
CA MET A 93 -4.69 13.68 -23.87
C MET A 93 -4.76 15.03 -24.61
N TYR A 94 -4.57 16.15 -23.90
CA TYR A 94 -4.49 17.46 -24.53
C TYR A 94 -3.28 17.59 -25.45
N PHE A 95 -2.10 17.12 -25.02
CA PHE A 95 -0.91 17.15 -25.86
C PHE A 95 -1.04 16.24 -27.10
N ASP A 96 -1.61 15.05 -26.95
CA ASP A 96 -1.84 14.11 -28.06
C ASP A 96 -2.81 14.67 -29.11
N LEU A 97 -3.91 15.32 -28.66
CA LEU A 97 -4.85 16.00 -29.56
C LEU A 97 -4.16 17.16 -30.29
N SER A 98 -3.37 17.97 -29.58
CA SER A 98 -2.66 19.10 -30.19
C SER A 98 -1.61 18.67 -31.23
N SER A 99 -0.96 17.52 -31.03
CA SER A 99 -0.04 16.94 -32.03
C SER A 99 -0.78 16.44 -33.27
N THR A 100 -1.97 15.85 -33.10
CA THR A 100 -2.78 15.37 -34.22
C THR A 100 -3.34 16.53 -35.06
N GLU A 101 -3.73 17.65 -34.43
CA GLU A 101 -4.20 18.83 -35.16
C GLU A 101 -3.11 19.45 -36.06
N MET A 102 -1.85 19.50 -35.59
CA MET A 102 -0.74 19.98 -36.43
C MET A 102 -0.53 19.09 -37.66
N ASP A 103 -0.57 17.78 -37.51
CA ASP A 103 -0.39 16.81 -38.61
C ASP A 103 -1.57 16.87 -39.62
N ALA A 104 -2.80 17.01 -39.13
CA ALA A 104 -3.99 17.16 -39.98
C ALA A 104 -3.95 18.44 -40.82
N THR A 105 -3.47 19.56 -40.26
CA THR A 105 -3.33 20.82 -41.01
C THR A 105 -2.24 20.76 -42.08
N GLU A 106 -1.15 20.02 -41.86
CA GLU A 106 -0.07 19.82 -42.83
C GLU A 106 -0.53 18.98 -44.04
N ILE A 107 -1.31 17.92 -43.80
CA ILE A 107 -1.90 17.08 -44.86
C ILE A 107 -2.88 17.88 -45.74
N MET A 108 -3.70 18.75 -45.13
CA MET A 108 -4.61 19.64 -45.88
C MET A 108 -3.85 20.70 -46.70
N GLN A 109 -2.77 21.27 -46.18
CA GLN A 109 -1.96 22.23 -46.93
C GLN A 109 -1.21 21.60 -48.10
N ARG A 110 -0.72 20.36 -47.93
CA ARG A 110 -0.01 19.64 -48.99
C ARG A 110 -0.93 19.22 -50.12
N SER A 111 -2.17 18.83 -49.82
CA SER A 111 -3.17 18.46 -50.83
C SER A 111 -3.78 19.65 -51.58
N ALA A 112 -3.73 20.87 -51.02
CA ALA A 112 -4.12 22.09 -51.73
C ALA A 112 -3.08 22.58 -52.76
N SER A 113 -1.86 22.00 -52.76
CA SER A 113 -0.75 22.42 -53.64
C SER A 113 -0.50 21.53 -54.87
N THR A 114 -1.34 20.52 -55.14
CA THR A 114 -1.13 19.57 -56.25
C THR A 114 -2.26 19.55 -57.28
N HIS A 115 -2.01 20.22 -58.40
CA HIS A 115 -2.58 20.05 -59.75
C HIS A 115 -1.33 20.02 -60.67
N GLU A 116 -1.05 19.11 -61.60
CA GLU A 116 -1.64 17.89 -62.15
C GLU A 116 -0.44 17.01 -62.61
N ILE A 117 -0.62 15.70 -62.81
CA ILE A 117 -0.16 14.92 -64.00
C ILE A 117 -0.44 13.42 -63.75
N GLN A 118 -1.09 12.85 -64.77
CA GLN A 118 -1.65 11.52 -64.96
C GLN A 118 -0.58 10.43 -65.28
N GLU A 119 -0.84 9.19 -64.83
CA GLU A 119 -0.35 7.87 -65.32
C GLU A 119 1.17 7.54 -65.18
N MET A 120 1.64 6.31 -64.93
CA MET A 120 1.21 4.97 -65.39
C MET A 120 1.86 3.85 -64.52
N ASP A 121 1.17 2.69 -64.46
CA ASP A 121 1.62 1.26 -64.40
C ASP A 121 2.82 0.75 -63.56
N GLY A 122 2.66 -0.43 -62.93
CA GLY A 122 3.82 -1.23 -62.46
C GLY A 122 3.64 -2.19 -61.26
N ILE A 123 3.27 -3.43 -61.57
CA ILE A 123 3.57 -4.74 -60.94
C ILE A 123 4.50 -4.77 -59.68
N GLY A 124 4.04 -5.48 -58.62
CA GLY A 124 4.88 -6.48 -57.92
C GLY A 124 5.09 -6.34 -56.41
N GLY A 125 4.71 -7.39 -55.65
CA GLY A 125 5.46 -7.86 -54.47
C GLY A 125 4.81 -7.71 -53.08
N GLU A 126 4.43 -8.86 -52.49
CA GLU A 126 4.79 -9.34 -51.12
C GLU A 126 4.76 -8.29 -49.97
N GLY A 127 3.91 -8.33 -48.95
CA GLY A 127 3.49 -9.46 -48.12
C GLY A 127 4.27 -9.51 -46.79
N TYR A 128 4.03 -8.62 -45.80
CA TYR A 128 4.59 -8.76 -44.44
C TYR A 128 3.75 -8.06 -43.35
N GLY A 129 3.42 -8.82 -42.28
CA GLY A 129 3.21 -8.38 -40.88
C GLY A 129 2.02 -7.47 -40.60
N GLY A 130 1.06 -7.78 -39.74
CA GLY A 130 1.18 -8.48 -38.46
C GLY A 130 0.32 -7.68 -37.48
N ILE A 131 -0.88 -8.18 -37.22
CA ILE A 131 -1.84 -7.59 -36.28
C ILE A 131 -1.30 -7.75 -34.85
N CYS A 132 -0.94 -6.65 -34.20
CA CYS A 132 -0.63 -6.64 -32.76
C CYS A 132 -1.81 -6.09 -31.97
N TYR A 133 -2.78 -6.95 -31.66
CA TYR A 133 -3.68 -6.73 -30.53
C TYR A 133 -2.88 -6.96 -29.24
N PHE A 134 -2.34 -5.89 -28.67
CA PHE A 134 -1.76 -5.97 -27.33
C PHE A 134 -2.89 -5.93 -26.30
N ASN A 135 -3.29 -7.11 -25.82
CA ASN A 135 -4.19 -7.28 -24.68
C ASN A 135 -3.32 -7.58 -23.45
N PRO A 136 -3.20 -6.68 -22.46
CA PRO A 136 -2.59 -7.02 -21.17
C PRO A 136 -3.70 -7.48 -20.21
N THR A 137 -4.07 -8.76 -20.28
CA THR A 137 -4.89 -9.39 -19.22
C THR A 137 -3.95 -9.88 -18.12
N TRP A 138 -3.95 -9.19 -16.99
CA TRP A 138 -3.25 -9.63 -15.78
C TRP A 138 -4.03 -10.76 -15.08
N PRO A 139 -3.37 -11.81 -14.55
CA PRO A 139 -4.03 -12.82 -13.73
C PRO A 139 -4.15 -12.35 -12.28
N LEU A 140 -5.36 -12.41 -11.73
CA LEU A 140 -5.63 -12.26 -10.31
C LEU A 140 -5.25 -13.56 -9.57
N TYR A 141 -4.51 -13.41 -8.48
CA TYR A 141 -4.29 -14.44 -7.46
C TYR A 141 -5.40 -14.34 -6.40
#